data_AF-A0A3D9LP33-F1
#
_entry.id   AF-A0A3D9LP33-F1
#
_cell.length_a   1.000
_cell.length_b   1.000
_cell.length_c   1.000
_cell.angle_alpha   90.00
_cell.angle_beta   90.00
_cell.angle_gamma   90.00
#
_symmetry.space_group_name_H-M   'P 1'
#
loop_
_entity.id
_entity.type
_entity.pdbx_description
1 polymer ?
#
loop_
_entity_poly.entity_id
_entity_poly.type
_entity_poly.pdbx_seq_one_letter_code
_entity_poly.pdbx_strand_id
1 'polypeptide(L)'
;MITSIFSKSKPINFIFVAVYVCLLFVVTNYSLLFSDLNSSLATLFKWAVTLFLVFLIDFIVSKNNLTQRNSYAIMTFGLLFGMFPEAMKHTDILLANLFIIFALRRLISLHSNLHIKKKLFDAAFWIALAALFYFWSMLFFALVIVALIYHSQNDFKNVIIPFMGVATVLILLLVYNIIVDDVYLKPSNFKRYASLDFTAYNSKENILKFTVLFTSYVWTLIYYFKNIPDKNKKLKPSYFLIAWASIIAILVAIIAPTKNGSEFLFLFAPFSIIMANYIEVISERWFKEVFIALFIIVPIIGLML
;
A
#
# COMPACT_ATOMS: atom_id res chain seq x y z
N MET A 1 1.97 -10.43 -25.99
CA MET A 1 1.88 -10.91 -24.59
C MET A 1 2.08 -9.71 -23.68
N ILE A 2 1.21 -9.47 -22.70
CA ILE A 2 1.25 -8.24 -21.90
C ILE A 2 2.54 -8.21 -21.06
N THR A 3 3.00 -9.37 -20.59
CA THR A 3 4.25 -9.50 -19.81
C THR A 3 5.49 -9.01 -20.54
N SER A 4 5.53 -9.06 -21.88
CA SER A 4 6.73 -8.67 -22.62
C SER A 4 6.93 -7.15 -22.61
N ILE A 5 5.85 -6.37 -22.54
CA ILE A 5 5.90 -4.90 -22.47
C ILE A 5 6.53 -4.46 -21.14
N PHE A 6 6.11 -5.09 -20.04
CA PHE A 6 6.55 -4.76 -18.68
C PHE A 6 7.84 -5.46 -18.24
N SER A 7 8.42 -6.31 -19.08
CA SER A 7 9.67 -7.03 -18.79
C SER A 7 10.90 -6.13 -18.60
N LYS A 8 10.85 -4.89 -19.11
CA LYS A 8 11.91 -3.89 -18.99
C LYS A 8 11.36 -2.61 -18.36
N SER A 9 12.11 -2.02 -17.44
CA SER A 9 11.77 -0.73 -16.81
C SER A 9 11.95 0.44 -17.78
N LYS A 10 10.89 0.73 -18.55
CA LYS A 10 10.84 1.87 -19.48
C LYS A 10 9.87 2.92 -18.97
N PRO A 11 10.16 4.23 -19.12
CA PRO A 11 9.23 5.31 -18.73
C PRO A 11 7.84 5.17 -19.36
N ILE A 12 7.75 4.60 -20.57
CA ILE A 12 6.47 4.36 -21.24
C ILE A 12 5.53 3.42 -20.46
N ASN A 13 6.07 2.49 -19.67
CA ASN A 13 5.27 1.55 -18.88
C ASN A 13 4.56 2.27 -17.74
N PHE A 14 5.20 3.27 -17.14
CA PHE A 14 4.58 4.14 -16.16
C PHE A 14 3.39 4.89 -16.78
N ILE A 15 3.57 5.45 -17.98
CA ILE A 15 2.52 6.18 -18.70
C ILE A 15 1.31 5.28 -18.97
N PHE A 16 1.51 4.04 -19.45
CA PHE A 16 0.40 3.11 -19.68
C PHE A 16 -0.41 2.84 -18.41
N VAL A 17 0.25 2.60 -17.28
CA VAL A 17 -0.44 2.35 -16.01
C VAL A 17 -1.13 3.62 -15.50
N ALA A 18 -0.48 4.77 -15.61
CA ALA A 18 -1.09 6.05 -15.21
C ALA A 18 -2.35 6.35 -16.01
N VAL A 19 -2.33 6.16 -17.34
CA VAL A 19 -3.52 6.34 -18.19
C VAL A 19 -4.62 5.35 -17.82
N TYR A 20 -4.28 4.08 -17.59
CA TYR A 20 -5.25 3.07 -17.15
C TYR A 20 -5.92 3.46 -15.82
N VAL A 21 -5.13 3.85 -14.81
CA VAL A 21 -5.65 4.29 -13.51
C VAL A 21 -6.47 5.58 -13.63
N CYS A 22 -6.07 6.52 -14.49
CA CYS A 22 -6.88 7.71 -14.80
C CYS A 22 -8.26 7.34 -15.34
N LEU A 23 -8.34 6.44 -16.32
CA LEU A 23 -9.61 6.01 -16.90
C LEU A 23 -10.50 5.35 -15.85
N LEU A 24 -9.94 4.44 -15.04
CA LEU A 24 -10.67 3.81 -13.94
C LEU A 24 -11.17 4.84 -12.92
N PHE A 25 -10.35 5.84 -12.59
CA PHE A 25 -10.72 6.88 -11.64
C PHE A 25 -11.92 7.70 -12.13
N VAL A 26 -11.90 8.11 -13.40
CA VAL A 26 -13.00 8.87 -14.03
C VAL A 26 -14.29 8.07 -14.05
N VAL A 27 -14.23 6.79 -14.44
CA VAL A 27 -15.40 5.90 -14.43
C VAL A 27 -15.96 5.72 -13.00
N THR A 28 -15.07 5.51 -12.04
CA THR A 28 -15.46 5.22 -10.64
C THR A 28 -16.07 6.44 -9.92
N ASN A 29 -15.58 7.64 -10.23
CA ASN A 29 -15.98 8.89 -9.56
C ASN A 29 -16.79 9.82 -10.47
N TYR A 30 -17.36 9.31 -11.56
CA TYR A 30 -18.06 10.13 -12.57
C TYR A 30 -19.12 11.05 -11.96
N SER A 31 -20.00 10.51 -11.12
CA SER A 31 -21.07 11.29 -10.48
C SER A 31 -20.53 12.43 -9.61
N LEU A 32 -19.46 12.18 -8.84
CA LEU A 32 -18.85 13.17 -7.96
C LEU A 32 -18.06 14.23 -8.74
N LEU A 33 -17.41 13.84 -9.85
CA LEU A 33 -16.64 14.75 -10.70
C LEU A 33 -17.52 15.84 -11.34
N PHE A 34 -18.77 15.51 -11.68
CA PHE A 34 -19.68 16.40 -12.41
C PHE A 34 -20.87 16.89 -11.56
N SER A 35 -20.75 16.84 -10.23
CA SER A 35 -21.82 17.31 -9.33
C SER A 35 -21.72 18.81 -9.04
N ASP A 36 -20.92 19.24 -8.07
CA ASP A 36 -20.72 20.65 -7.71
C ASP A 36 -19.22 21.03 -7.64
N LEU A 37 -18.92 22.32 -7.52
CA LEU A 37 -17.52 22.80 -7.53
C LEU A 37 -16.70 22.26 -6.33
N ASN A 38 -17.31 22.13 -5.15
CA ASN A 38 -16.57 21.66 -3.97
C ASN A 38 -16.29 20.16 -4.05
N SER A 39 -17.26 19.35 -4.44
CA SER A 39 -17.09 17.90 -4.62
C SER A 39 -16.13 17.57 -5.77
N SER A 40 -16.18 18.31 -6.88
CA SER A 40 -15.26 18.13 -7.99
C SER A 40 -13.82 18.46 -7.58
N LEU A 41 -13.59 19.54 -6.83
CA LEU A 41 -12.26 19.88 -6.30
C LEU A 41 -11.72 18.81 -5.33
N ALA A 42 -12.55 18.33 -4.41
CA ALA A 42 -12.19 17.24 -3.51
C ALA A 42 -11.88 15.94 -4.27
N THR A 43 -12.58 15.69 -5.38
CA THR A 43 -12.37 14.52 -6.23
C THR A 43 -11.10 14.65 -7.09
N LEU A 44 -10.77 15.85 -7.57
CA LEU A 44 -9.47 16.12 -8.21
C LEU A 44 -8.30 15.92 -7.25
N PHE A 45 -8.46 16.27 -5.97
CA PHE A 45 -7.46 15.97 -4.95
C PHE A 45 -7.25 14.46 -4.79
N LYS A 46 -8.33 13.67 -4.72
CA LYS A 46 -8.27 12.20 -4.68
C LYS A 46 -7.57 11.62 -5.92
N TRP A 47 -7.84 12.18 -7.09
CA TRP A 47 -7.18 11.80 -8.34
C TRP A 47 -5.67 12.04 -8.29
N ALA A 48 -5.27 13.25 -7.86
CA ALA A 48 -3.86 13.61 -7.74
C ALA A 48 -3.12 12.70 -6.75
N VAL A 49 -3.73 12.40 -5.59
CA VAL A 49 -3.16 11.46 -4.62
C VAL A 49 -3.03 10.07 -5.22
N THR A 50 -4.05 9.57 -5.92
CA THR A 50 -4.05 8.24 -6.54
C THR A 50 -2.91 8.10 -7.56
N LEU A 51 -2.73 9.07 -8.45
CA LEU A 51 -1.62 9.08 -9.40
C LEU A 51 -0.26 9.20 -8.71
N PHE A 52 -0.20 9.99 -7.64
CA PHE A 52 1.02 10.11 -6.86
C PHE A 52 1.41 8.79 -6.18
N LEU A 53 0.44 7.95 -5.76
CA LEU A 53 0.71 6.60 -5.26
C LEU A 53 1.34 5.70 -6.34
N VAL A 54 0.84 5.78 -7.58
CA VAL A 54 1.40 5.04 -8.74
C VAL A 54 2.84 5.48 -9.02
N PHE A 55 3.12 6.78 -8.94
CA PHE A 55 4.49 7.30 -9.05
C PHE A 55 5.38 6.84 -7.90
N LEU A 56 4.88 6.88 -6.65
CA LEU A 56 5.66 6.50 -5.48
C LEU A 56 6.07 5.03 -5.50
N ILE A 57 5.20 4.13 -5.95
CA ILE A 57 5.56 2.70 -6.00
C ILE A 57 6.70 2.46 -7.00
N ASP A 58 6.64 3.07 -8.19
CA ASP A 58 7.69 2.97 -9.20
C ASP A 58 9.01 3.58 -8.71
N PHE A 59 8.94 4.73 -8.05
CA PHE A 59 10.09 5.36 -7.42
C PHE A 59 10.71 4.48 -6.34
N ILE A 60 9.92 3.89 -5.44
CA ILE A 60 10.42 3.04 -4.35
C ILE A 60 11.09 1.77 -4.90
N VAL A 61 10.45 1.11 -5.86
CA VAL A 61 10.97 -0.11 -6.50
C VAL A 61 12.28 0.16 -7.22
N SER A 62 12.31 1.21 -8.05
CA SER A 62 13.49 1.59 -8.82
C SER A 62 14.64 2.07 -7.92
N LYS A 63 14.34 2.87 -6.89
CA LYS A 63 15.38 3.44 -6.01
C LYS A 63 16.04 2.39 -5.12
N ASN A 64 15.32 1.35 -4.72
CA ASN A 64 15.81 0.32 -3.79
C ASN A 64 16.14 -1.01 -4.47
N ASN A 65 16.11 -1.09 -5.82
CA ASN A 65 16.38 -2.31 -6.60
C ASN A 65 15.58 -3.53 -6.09
N LEU A 66 14.29 -3.33 -5.79
CA LEU A 66 13.42 -4.39 -5.24
C LEU A 66 12.95 -5.41 -6.29
N THR A 67 13.18 -5.10 -7.56
CA THR A 67 12.95 -5.95 -8.74
C THR A 67 14.17 -5.88 -9.66
N GLN A 68 14.37 -6.85 -10.55
CA GLN A 68 15.45 -6.82 -11.55
C GLN A 68 15.12 -5.90 -12.73
N ARG A 69 14.86 -4.61 -12.46
CA ARG A 69 14.61 -3.57 -13.48
C ARG A 69 13.45 -3.91 -14.44
N ASN A 70 12.42 -4.56 -13.94
CA ASN A 70 11.14 -4.74 -14.65
C ASN A 70 10.07 -3.79 -14.09
N SER A 71 8.98 -3.63 -14.84
CA SER A 71 7.82 -2.81 -14.48
C SER A 71 6.63 -3.66 -14.00
N TYR A 72 6.85 -4.90 -13.55
CA TYR A 72 5.75 -5.77 -13.11
C TYR A 72 5.08 -5.25 -11.83
N ALA A 73 5.82 -4.60 -10.93
CA ALA A 73 5.26 -4.05 -9.70
C ALA A 73 4.25 -2.94 -9.99
N ILE A 74 4.63 -1.94 -10.80
CA ILE A 74 3.71 -0.85 -11.17
C ILE A 74 2.49 -1.38 -11.93
N MET A 75 2.67 -2.37 -12.81
CA MET A 75 1.57 -3.02 -13.53
C MET A 75 0.59 -3.68 -12.56
N THR A 76 1.06 -4.54 -11.66
CA THR A 76 0.20 -5.20 -10.66
C THR A 76 -0.48 -4.16 -9.76
N PHE A 77 0.24 -3.11 -9.35
CA PHE A 77 -0.32 -2.01 -8.56
C PHE A 77 -1.49 -1.31 -9.28
N GLY A 78 -1.34 -1.03 -10.58
CA GLY A 78 -2.41 -0.48 -11.41
C GLY A 78 -3.61 -1.42 -11.54
N LEU A 79 -3.37 -2.71 -11.82
CA LEU A 79 -4.43 -3.71 -11.96
C LEU A 79 -5.25 -3.90 -10.67
N LEU A 80 -4.64 -3.74 -9.50
CA LEU A 80 -5.34 -3.79 -8.22
C LEU A 80 -6.37 -2.66 -8.04
N PHE A 81 -6.12 -1.47 -8.59
CA PHE A 81 -7.15 -0.41 -8.65
C PHE A 81 -8.34 -0.81 -9.53
N GLY A 82 -8.11 -1.62 -10.56
CA GLY A 82 -9.19 -2.21 -11.37
C GLY A 82 -10.03 -3.19 -10.57
N MET A 83 -9.40 -4.02 -9.73
CA MET A 83 -10.12 -4.98 -8.86
C MET A 83 -10.89 -4.31 -7.72
N PHE A 84 -10.34 -3.25 -7.13
CA PHE A 84 -10.93 -2.51 -6.00
C PHE A 84 -11.06 -1.02 -6.32
N PRO A 85 -11.97 -0.63 -7.22
CA PRO A 85 -12.16 0.78 -7.59
C PRO A 85 -12.60 1.64 -6.39
N GLU A 86 -13.30 1.05 -5.42
CA GLU A 86 -13.73 1.73 -4.19
C GLU A 86 -12.58 2.35 -3.39
N ALA A 87 -11.36 1.80 -3.52
CA ALA A 87 -10.15 2.35 -2.90
C ALA A 87 -9.86 3.81 -3.31
N MET A 88 -10.37 4.25 -4.46
CA MET A 88 -10.18 5.62 -4.98
C MET A 88 -11.23 6.62 -4.47
N LYS A 89 -12.29 6.17 -3.78
CA LYS A 89 -13.40 7.05 -3.36
C LYS A 89 -13.18 7.72 -2.01
N HIS A 90 -12.45 7.05 -1.10
CA HIS A 90 -12.30 7.47 0.30
C HIS A 90 -10.99 8.22 0.54
N THR A 91 -11.09 9.53 0.79
CA THR A 91 -9.94 10.42 1.04
C THR A 91 -9.10 9.97 2.24
N ASP A 92 -9.75 9.57 3.33
CA ASP A 92 -9.05 9.17 4.57
C ASP A 92 -8.15 7.95 4.36
N ILE A 93 -8.64 6.95 3.63
CA ILE A 93 -7.90 5.72 3.35
C ILE A 93 -6.76 5.99 2.34
N LEU A 94 -7.01 6.84 1.32
CA LEU A 94 -5.97 7.28 0.39
C LEU A 94 -4.82 8.00 1.10
N LEU A 95 -5.14 8.94 2.00
CA LEU A 95 -4.14 9.69 2.76
C LEU A 95 -3.40 8.80 3.76
N ALA A 96 -4.11 7.94 4.50
CA ALA A 96 -3.48 6.98 5.39
C ALA A 96 -2.51 6.07 4.62
N ASN A 97 -2.93 5.53 3.48
CA ASN A 97 -2.06 4.69 2.64
C ASN A 97 -0.86 5.46 2.08
N LEU A 98 -1.04 6.72 1.67
CA LEU A 98 0.05 7.58 1.23
C LEU A 98 1.15 7.70 2.31
N PHE A 99 0.76 7.98 3.55
CA PHE A 99 1.70 8.08 4.66
C PHE A 99 2.34 6.73 5.00
N ILE A 100 1.59 5.62 4.94
CA ILE A 100 2.17 4.28 5.08
C ILE A 100 3.21 3.99 3.99
N ILE A 101 2.97 4.36 2.73
CA ILE A 101 3.96 4.22 1.66
C ILE A 101 5.21 5.08 1.91
N PHE A 102 5.05 6.29 2.45
CA PHE A 102 6.20 7.11 2.87
C PHE A 102 7.01 6.46 4.01
N ALA A 103 6.33 5.84 4.97
CA ALA A 103 6.98 5.08 6.03
C ALA A 103 7.73 3.87 5.46
N LEU A 104 7.09 3.07 4.61
CA LEU A 104 7.71 1.93 3.93
C LEU A 104 8.94 2.35 3.13
N ARG A 105 8.88 3.46 2.37
CA ARG A 105 10.04 4.01 1.66
C ARG A 105 11.23 4.25 2.60
N ARG A 106 10.98 4.83 3.77
CA ARG A 106 12.03 5.12 4.77
C ARG A 106 12.60 3.83 5.35
N LEU A 107 11.74 2.88 5.74
CA LEU A 107 12.14 1.59 6.31
C LEU A 107 12.93 0.74 5.30
N ILE A 108 12.45 0.60 4.07
CA ILE A 108 13.12 -0.16 3.01
C ILE A 108 14.51 0.42 2.72
N SER A 109 14.66 1.75 2.75
CA SER A 109 15.94 2.42 2.49
C SER A 109 16.97 2.23 3.62
N LEU A 110 16.61 1.62 4.76
CA LEU A 110 17.56 1.35 5.85
C LEU A 110 18.68 0.38 5.45
N HIS A 111 18.48 -0.43 4.41
CA HIS A 111 19.52 -1.31 3.87
C HIS A 111 20.82 -0.58 3.46
N SER A 112 20.74 0.73 3.18
CA SER A 112 21.93 1.53 2.87
C SER A 112 22.77 1.88 4.10
N ASN A 113 22.27 1.63 5.32
CA ASN A 113 22.87 1.99 6.62
C ASN A 113 23.20 3.48 6.80
N LEU A 114 22.65 4.36 5.94
CA LEU A 114 22.82 5.81 6.04
C LEU A 114 21.66 6.43 6.82
N HIS A 115 21.97 7.37 7.72
CA HIS A 115 21.01 8.17 8.49
C HIS A 115 19.91 7.35 9.17
N ILE A 116 20.26 6.25 9.83
CA ILE A 116 19.34 5.29 10.47
C ILE A 116 18.35 6.02 11.40
N LYS A 117 18.87 6.86 12.30
CA LYS A 117 18.10 7.67 13.25
C LYS A 117 17.00 8.49 12.57
N LYS A 118 17.35 9.27 11.54
CA LYS A 118 16.39 10.08 10.77
C LYS A 118 15.34 9.21 10.08
N LYS A 119 15.72 8.09 9.48
CA LYS A 119 14.78 7.19 8.79
C LYS A 119 13.78 6.53 9.74
N LEU A 120 14.24 6.12 10.92
CA LEU A 120 13.39 5.54 11.97
C LEU A 120 12.39 6.57 12.52
N PHE A 121 12.85 7.80 12.79
CA PHE A 121 11.99 8.91 13.18
C PHE A 121 10.93 9.18 12.10
N ASP A 122 11.35 9.38 10.85
CA ASP A 122 10.45 9.68 9.74
C ASP A 122 9.41 8.57 9.55
N ALA A 123 9.82 7.29 9.61
CA ALA A 123 8.90 6.16 9.45
C ALA A 123 7.82 6.15 10.54
N ALA A 124 8.22 6.30 11.81
CA ALA A 124 7.29 6.37 12.92
C ALA A 124 6.37 7.58 12.86
N PHE A 125 6.91 8.75 12.49
CA PHE A 125 6.14 9.97 12.27
C PHE A 125 5.06 9.77 11.20
N TRP A 126 5.41 9.21 10.04
CA TRP A 126 4.44 8.95 8.99
C TRP A 126 3.38 7.93 9.38
N ILE A 127 3.72 6.87 10.11
CA ILE A 127 2.75 5.88 10.60
C ILE A 127 1.79 6.51 11.62
N ALA A 128 2.30 7.31 12.56
CA ALA A 128 1.45 8.02 13.51
C ALA A 128 0.51 9.01 12.82
N LEU A 129 0.99 9.71 11.79
CA LEU A 129 0.16 10.61 10.97
C LEU A 129 -0.92 9.82 10.20
N ALA A 130 -0.58 8.67 9.63
CA ALA A 130 -1.54 7.78 8.97
C ALA A 130 -2.68 7.34 9.92
N ALA A 131 -2.34 7.05 11.18
CA ALA A 131 -3.30 6.62 12.19
C ALA A 131 -4.33 7.68 12.55
N LEU A 132 -4.07 8.97 12.28
CA LEU A 132 -5.06 10.04 12.44
C LEU A 132 -6.16 9.99 11.36
N PHE A 133 -5.82 9.55 10.15
CA PHE A 133 -6.79 9.39 9.05
C PHE A 133 -7.49 8.03 9.12
N TYR A 134 -6.74 6.97 9.44
CA TYR A 134 -7.27 5.62 9.56
C TYR A 134 -6.59 4.87 10.71
N PHE A 135 -7.29 4.75 11.84
CA PHE A 135 -6.74 4.27 13.12
C PHE A 135 -5.91 2.98 13.02
N TRP A 136 -6.43 1.97 12.31
CA TRP A 136 -5.78 0.65 12.22
C TRP A 136 -4.46 0.67 11.43
N SER A 137 -4.14 1.74 10.70
CA SER A 137 -2.82 1.90 10.08
C SER A 137 -1.69 1.99 11.12
N MET A 138 -2.00 2.24 12.39
CA MET A 138 -1.05 2.15 13.50
C MET A 138 -0.38 0.77 13.61
N LEU A 139 -1.01 -0.31 13.14
CA LEU A 139 -0.41 -1.65 13.13
C LEU A 139 0.91 -1.72 12.33
N PHE A 140 1.08 -0.85 11.33
CA PHE A 140 2.33 -0.75 10.57
C PHE A 140 3.52 -0.31 11.44
N PHE A 141 3.30 0.19 12.66
CA PHE A 141 4.37 0.49 13.61
C PHE A 141 5.20 -0.76 13.96
N ALA A 142 4.59 -1.96 13.88
CA ALA A 142 5.32 -3.22 14.02
C ALA A 142 6.49 -3.35 13.02
N LEU A 143 6.38 -2.77 11.81
CA LEU A 143 7.49 -2.75 10.85
C LEU A 143 8.69 -1.93 11.32
N VAL A 144 8.45 -0.89 12.12
CA VAL A 144 9.55 -0.12 12.71
C VAL A 144 10.31 -0.99 13.71
N ILE A 145 9.60 -1.81 14.49
CA ILE A 145 10.21 -2.77 15.41
C ILE A 145 11.00 -3.83 14.64
N VAL A 146 10.44 -4.39 13.57
CA VAL A 146 11.16 -5.33 12.69
C VAL A 146 12.44 -4.67 12.14
N ALA A 147 12.35 -3.43 11.67
CA ALA A 147 13.51 -2.69 11.17
C ALA A 147 14.57 -2.43 12.25
N LEU A 148 14.17 -2.17 13.50
CA LEU A 148 15.09 -2.04 14.63
C LEU A 148 15.86 -3.34 14.87
N ILE A 149 15.19 -4.50 14.86
CA ILE A 149 15.85 -5.79 15.08
C ILE A 149 16.98 -6.01 14.05
N TYR A 150 16.76 -5.65 12.78
CA TYR A 150 17.77 -5.83 11.73
C TYR A 150 18.84 -4.74 11.67
N HIS A 151 18.53 -3.49 12.02
CA HIS A 151 19.40 -2.34 11.77
C HIS A 151 19.92 -1.63 13.02
N SER A 152 19.39 -1.92 14.22
CA SER A 152 19.64 -1.09 15.42
C SER A 152 21.01 -1.27 16.06
N GLN A 153 21.81 -2.30 15.70
CA GLN A 153 23.14 -2.58 16.29
C GLN A 153 23.20 -2.43 17.83
N ASN A 154 22.10 -2.68 18.54
CA ASN A 154 21.96 -2.46 20.00
C ASN A 154 22.21 -1.03 20.51
N ASP A 155 22.18 0.02 19.68
CA ASP A 155 22.18 1.41 20.19
C ASP A 155 20.80 1.73 20.77
N PHE A 156 20.71 1.86 22.10
CA PHE A 156 19.48 2.22 22.83
C PHE A 156 18.85 3.52 22.28
N LYS A 157 19.65 4.45 21.76
CA LYS A 157 19.12 5.68 21.14
C LYS A 157 18.24 5.37 19.93
N ASN A 158 18.57 4.34 19.14
CA ASN A 158 17.77 3.94 17.98
C ASN A 158 16.38 3.45 18.38
N VAL A 159 16.24 2.84 19.56
CA VAL A 159 14.96 2.34 20.07
C VAL A 159 14.02 3.48 20.46
N ILE A 160 14.54 4.54 21.08
CA ILE A 160 13.72 5.68 21.54
C ILE A 160 13.23 6.54 20.36
N ILE A 161 14.03 6.67 19.30
CA ILE A 161 13.77 7.62 18.21
C ILE A 161 12.41 7.44 17.51
N PRO A 162 11.96 6.22 17.17
CA PRO A 162 10.59 6.00 16.70
C PRO A 162 9.51 6.62 17.60
N PHE A 163 9.63 6.45 18.92
CA PHE A 163 8.66 6.99 19.87
C PHE A 163 8.66 8.53 19.87
N MET A 164 9.80 9.18 19.62
CA MET A 164 9.86 10.62 19.41
C MET A 164 9.09 11.06 18.15
N GLY A 165 9.11 10.26 17.09
CA GLY A 165 8.32 10.48 15.88
C GLY A 165 6.82 10.46 16.17
N VAL A 166 6.37 9.47 16.94
CA VAL A 166 4.97 9.38 17.41
C VAL A 166 4.60 10.56 18.32
N ALA A 167 5.46 10.87 19.30
CA ALA A 167 5.24 11.98 20.22
C ALA A 167 5.11 13.32 19.49
N THR A 168 5.88 13.54 18.43
CA THR A 168 5.78 14.74 17.58
C THR A 168 4.38 14.88 16.98
N VAL A 169 3.83 13.79 16.41
CA VAL A 169 2.48 13.83 15.83
C VAL A 169 1.42 14.07 16.91
N LEU A 170 1.55 13.45 18.08
CA LEU A 170 0.63 13.68 19.20
C LEU A 170 0.66 15.13 19.70
N ILE A 171 1.84 15.74 19.81
CA ILE A 171 1.97 17.16 20.18
C ILE A 171 1.32 18.04 19.13
N LEU A 172 1.56 17.79 17.84
CA LEU A 172 0.92 18.55 16.75
C LEU A 172 -0.61 18.42 16.77
N LEU A 173 -1.12 17.22 17.06
CA LEU A 173 -2.55 16.97 17.20
C LEU A 173 -3.16 17.77 18.38
N LEU A 174 -2.49 17.75 19.53
CA LEU A 174 -2.92 18.52 20.71
C LEU A 174 -2.96 20.02 20.39
N VAL A 175 -1.90 20.55 19.77
CA VAL A 175 -1.84 21.97 19.37
C VAL A 175 -2.97 22.31 18.40
N TYR A 176 -3.23 21.46 17.40
CA TYR A 176 -4.33 21.64 16.46
C TYR A 176 -5.69 21.68 17.17
N ASN A 177 -5.98 20.69 18.03
CA ASN A 177 -7.26 20.62 18.73
C ASN A 177 -7.47 21.80 19.70
N ILE A 178 -6.42 22.27 20.39
CA ILE A 178 -6.51 23.44 21.27
C ILE A 178 -6.85 24.70 20.46
N ILE A 179 -6.16 24.93 19.34
CA ILE A 179 -6.35 26.14 18.53
C ILE A 179 -7.71 26.16 17.83
N VAL A 180 -8.14 25.03 17.27
CA VAL A 180 -9.32 24.96 16.41
C VAL A 180 -10.59 24.67 17.20
N ASP A 181 -10.48 23.90 18.26
CA ASP A 181 -11.63 23.26 18.91
C ASP A 181 -11.71 23.46 20.43
N ASP A 182 -10.75 24.17 21.03
CA ASP A 182 -10.65 24.45 22.46
C ASP A 182 -10.72 23.20 23.36
N VAL A 183 -10.20 22.07 22.86
CA VAL A 183 -10.17 20.79 23.57
C VAL A 183 -8.80 20.13 23.37
N TYR A 184 -8.32 19.37 24.35
CA TYR A 184 -7.07 18.63 24.21
C TYR A 184 -7.18 17.47 23.21
N LEU A 185 -8.12 16.55 23.43
CA LEU A 185 -8.36 15.38 22.58
C LEU A 185 -9.85 15.18 22.36
N LYS A 186 -10.24 15.00 21.10
CA LYS A 186 -11.60 14.63 20.71
C LYS A 186 -11.74 13.11 20.60
N PRO A 187 -12.92 12.56 20.95
CA PRO A 187 -13.24 11.16 20.67
C PRO A 187 -13.10 10.79 19.18
N SER A 188 -13.31 11.76 18.27
CA SER A 188 -13.20 11.57 16.82
C SER A 188 -11.77 11.47 16.31
N ASN A 189 -10.74 11.89 17.08
CA ASN A 189 -9.34 11.78 16.66
C ASN A 189 -8.89 10.31 16.51
N PHE A 190 -9.50 9.40 17.29
CA PHE A 190 -9.16 7.97 17.25
C PHE A 190 -10.44 7.14 17.18
N LYS A 191 -10.97 6.95 15.97
CA LYS A 191 -12.08 6.04 15.69
C LYS A 191 -11.60 4.59 15.77
N ARG A 192 -11.76 3.97 16.93
CA ARG A 192 -11.28 2.61 17.26
C ARG A 192 -12.24 1.48 16.88
N TYR A 193 -13.20 1.75 15.99
CA TYR A 193 -14.20 0.76 15.60
C TYR A 193 -13.54 -0.34 14.76
N ALA A 194 -13.79 -1.60 15.13
CA ALA A 194 -13.48 -2.78 14.33
C ALA A 194 -14.77 -3.54 14.03
N SER A 195 -14.81 -4.17 12.86
CA SER A 195 -15.90 -5.07 12.49
C SER A 195 -15.32 -6.37 11.93
N LEU A 196 -15.84 -7.49 12.42
CA LEU A 196 -15.59 -8.84 11.89
C LEU A 196 -16.81 -9.37 11.11
N ASP A 197 -17.75 -8.49 10.79
CA ASP A 197 -18.87 -8.81 9.92
C ASP A 197 -18.43 -8.72 8.45
N PHE A 198 -18.42 -9.86 7.76
CA PHE A 198 -18.04 -9.98 6.35
C PHE A 198 -19.26 -10.15 5.43
N THR A 199 -20.49 -9.95 5.92
CA THR A 199 -21.73 -10.09 5.14
C THR A 199 -21.74 -9.22 3.88
N ALA A 200 -21.16 -8.02 3.94
CA ALA A 200 -21.01 -7.13 2.78
C ALA A 200 -20.22 -7.74 1.61
N TYR A 201 -19.43 -8.79 1.88
CA TYR A 201 -18.65 -9.53 0.88
C TYR A 201 -19.33 -10.79 0.37
N ASN A 202 -20.54 -11.11 0.83
CA ASN A 202 -21.30 -12.27 0.38
C ASN A 202 -22.03 -12.02 -0.96
N SER A 203 -21.34 -11.45 -1.95
CA SER A 203 -21.81 -11.34 -3.33
C SER A 203 -20.92 -12.19 -4.24
N LYS A 204 -21.48 -12.69 -5.35
CA LYS A 204 -20.72 -13.51 -6.33
C LYS A 204 -19.50 -12.77 -6.86
N GLU A 205 -19.66 -11.47 -7.14
CA GLU A 205 -18.59 -10.57 -7.55
C GLU A 205 -17.46 -10.53 -6.51
N ASN A 206 -17.78 -10.27 -5.24
CA ASN A 206 -16.78 -10.13 -4.18
C ASN A 206 -16.09 -11.48 -3.90
N ILE A 207 -16.84 -12.59 -3.88
CA ILE A 207 -16.28 -13.93 -3.70
C ILE A 207 -15.27 -14.25 -4.81
N LEU A 208 -15.59 -13.95 -6.07
CA LEU A 208 -14.68 -14.17 -7.20
C LEU A 208 -13.41 -13.32 -7.05
N LYS A 209 -13.56 -12.02 -6.76
CA LYS A 209 -12.45 -11.09 -6.54
C LYS A 209 -11.51 -11.56 -5.44
N PHE A 210 -12.06 -11.93 -4.28
CA PHE A 210 -11.27 -12.38 -3.13
C PHE A 210 -10.62 -13.73 -3.39
N THR A 211 -11.30 -14.66 -4.06
CA THR A 211 -10.71 -15.96 -4.40
C THR A 211 -9.45 -15.78 -5.24
N VAL A 212 -9.50 -14.94 -6.27
CA VAL A 212 -8.34 -14.65 -7.12
C VAL A 212 -7.25 -13.90 -6.37
N LEU A 213 -7.61 -12.88 -5.58
CA LEU A 213 -6.64 -12.12 -4.78
C LEU A 213 -5.94 -13.00 -3.75
N PHE A 214 -6.68 -13.75 -2.92
CA PHE A 214 -6.08 -14.53 -1.84
C PHE A 214 -5.31 -15.75 -2.35
N THR A 215 -5.80 -16.43 -3.39
CA THR A 215 -5.06 -17.56 -3.99
C THR A 215 -3.73 -17.09 -4.56
N SER A 216 -3.74 -15.98 -5.31
CA SER A 216 -2.51 -15.40 -5.86
C SER A 216 -1.60 -14.83 -4.77
N TYR A 217 -2.16 -14.20 -3.73
CA TYR A 217 -1.43 -13.69 -2.58
C TYR A 217 -0.72 -14.80 -1.82
N VAL A 218 -1.43 -15.84 -1.37
CA VAL A 218 -0.84 -16.94 -0.60
C VAL A 218 0.24 -17.64 -1.42
N TRP A 219 -0.04 -17.94 -2.69
CA TRP A 219 0.91 -18.59 -3.59
C TRP A 219 2.20 -17.78 -3.76
N THR A 220 2.07 -16.50 -4.11
CA THR A 220 3.22 -15.61 -4.33
C THR A 220 3.98 -15.34 -3.03
N LEU A 221 3.30 -15.23 -1.89
CA LEU A 221 3.90 -15.01 -0.58
C LEU A 221 4.76 -16.20 -0.13
N ILE A 222 4.27 -17.44 -0.29
CA ILE A 222 5.04 -18.66 0.02
C ILE A 222 6.35 -18.68 -0.80
N TYR A 223 6.25 -18.41 -2.10
CA TYR A 223 7.41 -18.36 -2.97
C TYR A 223 8.36 -17.21 -2.61
N TYR A 224 7.80 -16.06 -2.24
CA TYR A 224 8.56 -14.90 -1.80
C TYR A 224 9.42 -15.24 -0.59
N PHE A 225 8.83 -15.83 0.47
CA PHE A 225 9.58 -16.27 1.65
C PHE A 225 10.65 -17.31 1.33
N LYS A 226 10.34 -18.29 0.45
CA LYS A 226 11.30 -19.32 0.02
C LYS A 226 12.54 -18.72 -0.64
N ASN A 227 12.39 -17.60 -1.35
CA ASN A 227 13.49 -16.95 -2.08
C ASN A 227 14.25 -15.88 -1.27
N ILE A 228 13.78 -15.47 -0.09
CA ILE A 228 14.48 -14.49 0.76
C ILE A 228 15.90 -14.95 1.14
N PRO A 229 16.16 -16.22 1.50
CA PRO A 229 17.49 -16.70 1.84
C PRO A 229 18.53 -16.49 0.73
N ASP A 230 18.10 -16.53 -0.54
CA ASP A 230 18.97 -16.39 -1.71
C ASP A 230 19.29 -14.93 -2.07
N LYS A 231 18.57 -13.97 -1.47
CA LYS A 231 18.82 -12.54 -1.69
C LYS A 231 20.11 -12.08 -1.00
N ASN A 232 20.74 -11.04 -1.54
CA ASN A 232 21.91 -10.41 -0.95
C ASN A 232 21.64 -10.00 0.51
N LYS A 233 22.57 -10.29 1.44
CA LYS A 233 22.48 -9.96 2.87
C LYS A 233 22.03 -8.51 3.14
N LYS A 234 22.44 -7.55 2.29
CA LYS A 234 22.03 -6.15 2.42
C LYS A 234 20.53 -5.94 2.16
N LEU A 235 19.94 -6.64 1.18
CA LEU A 235 18.54 -6.47 0.76
C LEU A 235 17.56 -7.35 1.55
N LYS A 236 18.04 -8.42 2.22
CA LYS A 236 17.19 -9.31 3.01
C LYS A 236 16.24 -8.58 3.98
N PRO A 237 16.69 -7.59 4.78
CA PRO A 237 15.78 -6.86 5.68
C PRO A 237 14.66 -6.15 4.93
N SER A 238 14.94 -5.54 3.77
CA SER A 238 13.94 -4.89 2.94
C SER A 238 12.88 -5.87 2.44
N TYR A 239 13.28 -7.08 2.02
CA TYR A 239 12.36 -8.14 1.61
C TYR A 239 11.48 -8.61 2.79
N PHE A 240 12.05 -8.81 3.98
CA PHE A 240 11.27 -9.14 5.17
C PHE A 240 10.26 -8.04 5.52
N LEU A 241 10.65 -6.76 5.44
CA LEU A 241 9.74 -5.65 5.68
C LEU A 241 8.56 -5.64 4.70
N ILE A 242 8.79 -5.97 3.43
CA ILE A 242 7.72 -6.04 2.42
C ILE A 242 6.75 -7.19 2.73
N ALA A 243 7.26 -8.37 3.09
CA ALA A 243 6.43 -9.52 3.44
C ALA A 243 5.60 -9.27 4.72
N TRP A 244 6.21 -8.69 5.76
CA TRP A 244 5.48 -8.30 6.96
C TRP A 244 4.48 -7.17 6.69
N ALA A 245 4.79 -6.24 5.80
CA ALA A 245 3.86 -5.19 5.40
C ALA A 245 2.62 -5.76 4.72
N SER A 246 2.76 -6.79 3.87
CA SER A 246 1.59 -7.43 3.26
C SER A 246 0.74 -8.18 4.29
N ILE A 247 1.36 -8.88 5.24
CA ILE A 247 0.64 -9.57 6.32
C ILE A 247 -0.13 -8.56 7.18
N ILE A 248 0.52 -7.45 7.57
CA ILE A 248 -0.13 -6.38 8.35
C ILE A 248 -1.29 -5.76 7.55
N ALA A 249 -1.13 -5.54 6.24
CA ALA A 249 -2.20 -5.01 5.40
C ALA A 249 -3.44 -5.94 5.39
N ILE A 250 -3.24 -7.26 5.37
CA ILE A 250 -4.35 -8.23 5.51
C ILE A 250 -4.99 -8.12 6.89
N LEU A 251 -4.21 -8.01 7.96
CA LEU A 251 -4.75 -7.83 9.31
C LEU A 251 -5.59 -6.55 9.42
N VAL A 252 -5.12 -5.45 8.83
CA VAL A 252 -5.87 -4.20 8.73
C VAL A 252 -7.19 -4.41 7.99
N ALA A 253 -7.18 -5.15 6.89
CA ALA A 253 -8.42 -5.44 6.15
C ALA A 253 -9.41 -6.31 6.96
N ILE A 254 -8.91 -7.29 7.71
CA ILE A 254 -9.72 -8.17 8.58
C ILE A 254 -10.43 -7.37 9.67
N ILE A 255 -9.77 -6.40 10.30
CA ILE A 255 -10.35 -5.62 11.40
C ILE A 255 -11.02 -4.32 10.98
N ALA A 256 -10.94 -3.96 9.68
CA ALA A 256 -11.52 -2.74 9.15
C ALA A 256 -13.00 -2.58 9.55
N PRO A 257 -13.44 -1.39 10.00
CA PRO A 257 -14.82 -1.17 10.42
C PRO A 257 -15.81 -1.28 9.27
N THR A 258 -15.42 -0.85 8.06
CA THR A 258 -16.24 -0.86 6.85
C THR A 258 -15.66 -1.85 5.85
N LYS A 259 -16.49 -2.79 5.40
CA LYS A 259 -16.12 -3.83 4.42
C LYS A 259 -16.62 -3.46 3.03
N ASN A 260 -15.85 -2.65 2.30
CA ASN A 260 -16.21 -2.22 0.94
C ASN A 260 -15.08 -2.37 -0.09
N GLY A 261 -13.96 -2.99 0.30
CA GLY A 261 -12.81 -3.27 -0.54
C GLY A 261 -11.74 -2.18 -0.49
N SER A 262 -12.07 -0.98 0.00
CA SER A 262 -11.11 0.14 0.06
C SER A 262 -10.00 -0.11 1.08
N GLU A 263 -10.25 -0.90 2.13
CA GLU A 263 -9.26 -1.26 3.14
C GLU A 263 -8.10 -2.11 2.58
N PHE A 264 -8.31 -2.78 1.44
CA PHE A 264 -7.25 -3.53 0.75
C PHE A 264 -6.24 -2.61 0.06
N LEU A 265 -6.45 -1.29 0.02
CA LEU A 265 -5.49 -0.35 -0.55
C LEU A 265 -4.09 -0.48 0.11
N PHE A 266 -4.04 -0.75 1.41
CA PHE A 266 -2.78 -0.97 2.13
C PHE A 266 -2.00 -2.20 1.64
N LEU A 267 -2.68 -3.17 1.02
CA LEU A 267 -2.07 -4.38 0.46
C LEU A 267 -1.41 -4.09 -0.89
N PHE A 268 -1.83 -3.06 -1.63
CA PHE A 268 -1.45 -2.87 -3.03
C PHE A 268 0.06 -2.74 -3.21
N ALA A 269 0.70 -1.89 -2.41
CA ALA A 269 2.14 -1.65 -2.50
C ALA A 269 2.95 -2.92 -2.18
N PRO A 270 2.80 -3.57 -1.01
CA PRO A 270 3.61 -4.74 -0.70
C PRO A 270 3.27 -5.96 -1.58
N PHE A 271 1.99 -6.19 -1.92
CA PHE A 271 1.61 -7.29 -2.80
C PHE A 271 2.13 -7.11 -4.23
N SER A 272 2.10 -5.89 -4.77
CA SER A 272 2.63 -5.65 -6.13
C SER A 272 4.13 -5.93 -6.23
N ILE A 273 4.91 -5.63 -5.19
CA ILE A 273 6.34 -5.95 -5.13
C ILE A 273 6.56 -7.48 -5.02
N ILE A 274 5.77 -8.16 -4.20
CA ILE A 274 5.81 -9.63 -4.05
C ILE A 274 5.48 -10.31 -5.38
N MET A 275 4.38 -9.91 -6.01
CA MET A 275 3.95 -10.43 -7.30
C MET A 275 4.98 -10.16 -8.40
N ALA A 276 5.59 -8.98 -8.44
CA ALA A 276 6.64 -8.68 -9.40
C ALA A 276 7.85 -9.61 -9.27
N ASN A 277 8.30 -9.87 -8.03
CA ASN A 277 9.38 -10.83 -7.77
C ASN A 277 8.97 -12.25 -8.18
N TYR A 278 7.70 -12.61 -8.03
CA TYR A 278 7.20 -13.91 -8.46
C TYR A 278 7.22 -14.06 -9.98
N ILE A 279 6.58 -13.13 -10.70
CA ILE A 279 6.51 -13.11 -12.18
C ILE A 279 7.90 -13.07 -12.79
N GLU A 280 8.86 -12.39 -12.16
CA GLU A 280 10.23 -12.32 -12.62
C GLU A 280 10.94 -13.68 -12.66
N VAL A 281 10.79 -14.49 -11.61
CA VAL A 281 11.56 -15.73 -11.44
C VAL A 281 10.97 -16.92 -12.20
N ILE A 282 9.65 -16.94 -12.43
CA ILE A 282 9.00 -18.03 -13.20
C ILE A 282 9.60 -18.17 -14.60
N SER A 283 9.89 -19.39 -15.03
CA SER A 283 10.35 -19.70 -16.39
C SER A 283 9.19 -19.77 -17.40
N GLU A 284 8.05 -20.32 -16.96
CA GLU A 284 6.90 -20.63 -17.81
C GLU A 284 6.16 -19.36 -18.23
N ARG A 285 6.31 -18.98 -19.50
CA ARG A 285 5.68 -17.78 -20.06
C ARG A 285 4.15 -17.80 -19.97
N TRP A 286 3.53 -18.96 -20.17
CA TRP A 286 2.07 -19.11 -20.12
C TRP A 286 1.52 -18.79 -18.72
N PHE A 287 2.22 -19.22 -17.67
CA PHE A 287 1.79 -19.05 -16.29
C PHE A 287 1.80 -17.57 -15.86
N LYS A 288 2.76 -16.78 -16.34
CA LYS A 288 2.81 -15.33 -16.11
C LYS A 288 1.59 -14.60 -16.73
N GLU A 289 1.18 -15.01 -17.92
CA GLU A 289 0.02 -14.39 -18.59
C GLU A 289 -1.29 -14.76 -17.90
N VAL A 290 -1.43 -15.98 -17.37
CA VAL A 290 -2.64 -16.39 -16.64
C VAL A 290 -2.90 -15.48 -15.45
N PHE A 291 -1.88 -15.14 -14.64
CA PHE A 291 -2.07 -14.20 -13.54
C PHE A 291 -2.56 -12.84 -14.02
N ILE A 292 -1.89 -12.25 -15.01
CA ILE A 292 -2.26 -10.92 -15.50
C ILE A 292 -3.66 -10.95 -16.11
N ALA A 293 -3.99 -11.98 -16.88
CA ALA A 293 -5.30 -12.16 -17.48
C ALA A 293 -6.38 -12.25 -16.40
N LEU A 294 -6.16 -13.00 -15.32
CA LEU A 294 -7.12 -13.07 -14.20
C LEU A 294 -7.36 -11.68 -13.57
N PHE A 295 -6.31 -10.92 -13.30
CA PHE A 295 -6.44 -9.58 -12.71
C PHE A 295 -7.13 -8.56 -13.64
N ILE A 296 -7.08 -8.76 -14.97
CA ILE A 296 -7.80 -7.93 -15.94
C ILE A 296 -9.26 -8.39 -16.11
N ILE A 297 -9.49 -9.70 -16.20
CA ILE A 297 -10.79 -10.29 -16.53
C ILE A 297 -11.75 -10.23 -15.35
N VAL A 298 -11.26 -10.49 -14.13
CA VAL A 298 -12.09 -10.51 -12.91
C VAL A 298 -12.89 -9.23 -12.69
N PRO A 299 -12.31 -8.01 -12.75
CA PRO A 299 -13.11 -6.81 -12.60
C PRO A 299 -14.14 -6.63 -13.72
N ILE A 300 -13.86 -7.09 -14.94
CA ILE A 300 -14.81 -7.01 -16.07
C ILE A 300 -15.99 -7.97 -15.86
N ILE A 301 -15.71 -9.23 -15.49
CA ILE A 301 -16.75 -10.22 -15.17
C ILE A 301 -17.55 -9.75 -13.94
N GLY A 302 -16.88 -9.13 -12.97
CA GLY A 302 -17.52 -8.58 -11.78
C GLY A 302 -18.63 -7.57 -12.09
N LEU A 303 -18.45 -6.75 -13.15
CA LEU A 303 -19.49 -5.82 -13.60
C LEU A 303 -20.75 -6.51 -14.18
N MET A 304 -20.68 -7.80 -14.49
CA MET A 304 -21.77 -8.59 -15.06
C MET A 304 -22.48 -9.50 -14.04
N LEU A 305 -21.94 -9.63 -12.82
CA LEU A 305 -22.42 -10.52 -11.76
C LEU A 305 -23.27 -9.79 -10.72
#